data_AF-A0AAJ1AT11-F1
#
_entry.id   AF-A0AAJ1AT11-F1
#
_cell.length_a   1.000
_cell.length_b   1.000
_cell.length_c   1.000
_cell.angle_alpha   90.00
_cell.angle_beta   90.00
_cell.angle_gamma   90.00
#
_symmetry.space_group_name_H-M   'P 1'
#
loop_
_entity.id
_entity.type
_entity.pdbx_description
1 polymer ?
#
loop_
_entity_poly.entity_id
_entity_poly.type
_entity_poly.pdbx_seq_one_letter_code
_entity_poly.pdbx_strand_id
1 'polypeptide(L)'
;MTPPTKIDTSSLLTILGVIAAVWALITPNARLRLRFCLAWWDWAIVGFAFLLSNYLVFAPALKSLDLYFSFGPWKWGLDSSSAVYLISLAVAIYILFRLKKPKLSVGRTGIFLELVENLHLTKRYDDLAQLLAPQLEKLISIIDSPVKNRLCDKIANNLRISNRETAAEYAHEALLNIVSSPELTNHFALAHPSLCLELIKIEPIVRSDFTSNFISALLDSPNSRLYVELKNNLNVSRGHRLLIPKNNRILHFFFSNAKFAADLAIYRDIGEYIYWRLDEDEKIIATLNKSLGSYSDVSKYKCPIYSGITLFEIMVHEGIHQGLQDHLWLHYYTHFAKKIIKNMNRQSNEYSGEWETPFHFLLCHLFSIAINWAEQCEWIDEKDILQENKETENFDLHYISKEATKLLGAMLELVLPNSKLTLKSRKDILGIIVSCYIRLKRNKKLKDVADALLIFTTRGEGNLASPYYRKELLEIFNTLDDYRLRSDAPEFREAIESAIQARPN
;
A
#
# COMPACT_ATOMS: atom_id res chain seq x y z
N MET A 1 -17.02 -55.66 57.96
CA MET A 1 -17.76 -54.60 57.24
C MET A 1 -16.78 -53.49 56.92
N THR A 2 -16.24 -53.46 55.70
CA THR A 2 -15.46 -52.31 55.22
C THR A 2 -16.41 -51.13 55.06
N PRO A 3 -16.10 -49.93 55.59
CA PRO A 3 -16.96 -48.77 55.43
C PRO A 3 -17.14 -48.50 53.93
N PRO A 4 -18.32 -48.01 53.48
CA PRO A 4 -18.52 -47.64 52.10
C PRO A 4 -17.46 -46.61 51.72
N THR A 5 -16.61 -46.95 50.75
CA THR A 5 -15.67 -46.00 50.14
C THR A 5 -16.48 -44.83 49.61
N LYS A 6 -16.44 -43.72 50.35
CA LYS A 6 -17.22 -42.52 50.05
C LYS A 6 -16.76 -41.98 48.70
N ILE A 7 -17.69 -41.83 47.76
CA ILE A 7 -17.42 -41.22 46.46
C ILE A 7 -17.11 -39.74 46.73
N ASP A 8 -15.88 -39.31 46.47
CA ASP A 8 -15.49 -37.92 46.60
C ASP A 8 -15.68 -37.21 45.27
N THR A 9 -16.80 -36.48 45.15
CA THR A 9 -17.14 -35.68 43.97
C THR A 9 -16.70 -34.22 44.08
N SER A 10 -16.04 -33.83 45.18
CA SER A 10 -15.71 -32.44 45.47
C SER A 10 -14.85 -31.81 44.37
N SER A 11 -13.78 -32.49 43.95
CA SER A 11 -12.87 -32.06 42.88
C SER A 11 -13.58 -31.88 41.54
N LEU A 12 -14.46 -32.82 41.17
CA LEU A 12 -15.25 -32.77 39.94
C LEU A 12 -16.23 -31.57 39.96
N LEU A 13 -16.92 -31.37 41.08
CA LEU A 13 -17.86 -30.25 41.26
C LEU A 13 -17.13 -28.90 41.22
N THR A 14 -15.94 -28.79 41.84
CA THR A 14 -15.12 -27.58 41.77
C THR A 14 -14.69 -27.27 40.33
N ILE A 15 -14.21 -28.28 39.59
CA ILE A 15 -13.78 -28.09 38.19
C ILE A 15 -14.98 -27.70 37.30
N LEU A 16 -16.12 -28.38 37.45
CA LEU A 16 -17.35 -28.04 36.71
C LEU A 16 -17.85 -26.63 37.06
N GLY A 17 -17.78 -26.25 38.34
CA GLY A 17 -18.13 -24.90 38.80
C GLY A 17 -17.24 -23.83 38.16
N VAL A 18 -15.92 -24.07 38.10
CA VAL A 18 -14.97 -23.15 37.44
C VAL A 18 -15.25 -23.07 35.93
N ILE A 19 -15.48 -24.20 35.25
CA ILE A 19 -15.80 -24.21 33.81
C ILE A 19 -17.10 -23.43 33.55
N ALA A 20 -18.14 -23.64 34.36
CA ALA A 20 -19.41 -22.93 34.24
C ALA A 20 -19.23 -21.41 34.47
N ALA A 21 -18.47 -21.02 35.49
CA ALA A 21 -18.16 -19.63 35.77
C ALA A 21 -17.38 -18.96 34.63
N VAL A 22 -16.34 -19.63 34.12
CA VAL A 22 -15.56 -19.16 32.98
C VAL A 22 -16.46 -19.04 31.74
N TRP A 23 -17.29 -20.05 31.44
CA TRP A 23 -18.20 -20.01 30.30
C TRP A 23 -19.23 -18.87 30.38
N ALA A 24 -19.71 -18.57 31.59
CA ALA A 24 -20.60 -17.44 31.84
C ALA A 24 -19.93 -16.09 31.60
N LEU A 25 -18.63 -15.97 31.89
CA LEU A 25 -17.84 -14.74 31.71
C LEU A 25 -17.30 -14.54 30.27
N ILE A 26 -17.19 -15.61 29.48
CA ILE A 26 -16.69 -15.56 28.10
C ILE A 26 -17.69 -14.81 27.20
N THR A 27 -17.19 -13.78 26.51
CA THR A 27 -17.96 -12.98 25.55
C THR A 27 -18.40 -13.80 24.32
N PRO A 28 -19.47 -13.40 23.61
CA PRO A 28 -19.91 -14.08 22.39
C PRO A 28 -18.79 -14.29 21.36
N ASN A 29 -17.94 -13.27 21.14
CA ASN A 29 -16.80 -13.35 20.24
C ASN A 29 -15.76 -14.39 20.67
N ALA A 30 -15.52 -14.53 21.98
CA ALA A 30 -14.61 -15.53 22.49
C ALA A 30 -15.18 -16.95 22.37
N ARG A 31 -16.51 -17.13 22.48
CA ARG A 31 -17.19 -18.41 22.16
C ARG A 31 -17.07 -18.77 20.69
N LEU A 32 -17.27 -17.80 19.79
CA LEU A 32 -17.09 -17.99 18.35
C LEU A 32 -15.64 -18.35 18.00
N ARG A 33 -14.66 -17.65 18.57
CA ARG A 33 -13.23 -17.97 18.41
C ARG A 33 -12.90 -19.38 18.92
N LEU A 34 -13.49 -19.82 20.03
CA LEU A 34 -13.34 -21.20 20.52
C LEU A 34 -13.89 -22.21 19.51
N ARG A 35 -15.10 -21.98 18.96
CA ARG A 35 -15.69 -22.83 17.91
C ARG A 35 -14.85 -22.84 16.63
N PHE A 36 -14.26 -21.70 16.27
CA PHE A 36 -13.35 -21.61 15.14
C PHE A 36 -12.06 -22.41 15.36
N CYS A 37 -11.50 -22.41 16.57
CA CYS A 37 -10.25 -23.11 16.87
C CYS A 37 -10.43 -24.62 17.05
N LEU A 38 -11.50 -25.07 17.72
CA LEU A 38 -11.71 -26.45 18.12
C LEU A 38 -12.43 -27.27 17.03
N ALA A 39 -11.76 -28.32 16.55
CA ALA A 39 -12.34 -29.34 15.68
C ALA A 39 -13.31 -30.25 16.42
N TRP A 40 -14.12 -30.99 15.67
CA TRP A 40 -14.94 -32.07 16.23
C TRP A 40 -14.08 -33.13 16.97
N TRP A 41 -12.88 -33.43 16.46
CA TRP A 41 -11.91 -34.29 17.16
C TRP A 41 -11.41 -33.69 18.47
N ASP A 42 -11.29 -32.36 18.55
CA ASP A 42 -10.91 -31.69 19.80
C ASP A 42 -12.01 -31.84 20.85
N TRP A 43 -13.28 -31.75 20.44
CA TRP A 43 -14.43 -32.05 21.29
C TRP A 43 -14.49 -33.53 21.72
N ALA A 44 -14.10 -34.46 20.85
CA ALA A 44 -13.99 -35.87 21.20
C ALA A 44 -12.89 -36.11 22.26
N ILE A 45 -11.75 -35.43 22.17
CA ILE A 45 -10.68 -35.49 23.19
C ILE A 45 -11.18 -34.94 24.52
N VAL A 46 -11.85 -33.79 24.52
CA VAL A 46 -12.44 -33.19 25.73
C VAL A 46 -13.50 -34.12 26.35
N GLY A 47 -14.37 -34.70 25.53
CA GLY A 47 -15.40 -35.65 25.96
C GLY A 47 -14.80 -36.94 26.53
N PHE A 48 -13.76 -37.48 25.88
CA PHE A 48 -13.04 -38.65 26.37
C PHE A 48 -12.36 -38.39 27.71
N ALA A 49 -11.68 -37.25 27.84
CA ALA A 49 -11.07 -36.84 29.10
C ALA A 49 -12.10 -36.67 30.22
N PHE A 50 -13.27 -36.10 29.91
CA PHE A 50 -14.38 -35.99 30.86
C PHE A 50 -14.92 -37.36 31.29
N LEU A 51 -15.12 -38.29 30.35
CA LEU A 51 -15.54 -39.65 30.65
C LEU A 51 -14.51 -40.39 31.50
N LEU A 52 -13.22 -40.23 31.19
CA LEU A 52 -12.13 -40.81 31.95
C LEU A 52 -12.09 -40.26 33.38
N SER A 53 -12.28 -38.95 33.57
CA SER A 53 -12.37 -38.33 34.89
C SER A 53 -13.56 -38.88 35.69
N ASN A 54 -14.73 -39.05 35.06
CA ASN A 54 -15.89 -39.64 35.74
C ASN A 54 -15.65 -41.13 36.09
N TYR A 55 -15.03 -41.90 35.20
CA TYR A 55 -14.66 -43.29 35.46
C TYR A 55 -13.75 -43.43 36.69
N LEU A 56 -12.79 -42.51 36.87
CA LEU A 56 -11.88 -42.50 38.02
C LEU A 56 -12.57 -42.12 39.34
N VAL A 57 -13.50 -41.15 39.32
CA VAL A 57 -14.27 -40.71 40.50
C VAL A 57 -15.26 -41.79 40.94
N PHE A 58 -15.96 -42.43 39.99
CA PHE A 58 -16.95 -43.48 40.26
C PHE A 58 -16.33 -44.89 40.36
N ALA A 59 -15.00 -45.01 40.36
CA ALA A 59 -14.29 -46.27 40.52
C ALA A 59 -14.80 -47.14 41.70
N PRO A 60 -15.10 -46.59 42.90
CA PRO A 60 -15.66 -47.37 44.00
C PRO A 60 -17.03 -47.99 43.70
N ALA A 61 -17.90 -47.27 42.99
CA ALA A 61 -19.22 -47.75 42.59
C ALA A 61 -19.13 -48.79 41.46
N LEU A 62 -18.23 -48.58 40.50
CA LEU A 62 -17.98 -49.56 39.42
C LEU A 62 -17.40 -50.87 39.96
N LYS A 63 -16.59 -50.81 41.03
CA LYS A 63 -16.11 -51.99 41.75
C LYS A 63 -17.26 -52.78 42.40
N SER A 64 -18.27 -52.09 42.94
CA SER A 64 -19.44 -52.78 43.53
C SER A 64 -20.37 -53.43 42.50
N LEU A 65 -20.22 -53.09 41.21
CA LEU A 65 -21.00 -53.64 40.11
C LEU A 65 -20.21 -54.65 39.26
N ASP A 66 -18.99 -55.03 39.67
CA ASP A 66 -18.03 -55.86 38.91
C ASP A 66 -17.69 -55.33 37.49
N LEU A 67 -17.94 -54.05 37.24
CA LEU A 67 -17.66 -53.38 35.95
C LEU A 67 -16.33 -52.61 35.95
N TYR A 68 -15.54 -52.74 37.02
CA TYR A 68 -14.30 -52.00 37.17
C TYR A 68 -13.10 -52.74 36.55
N PHE A 69 -12.53 -52.15 35.51
CA PHE A 69 -11.27 -52.59 34.93
C PHE A 69 -10.10 -51.81 35.57
N SER A 70 -9.19 -52.52 36.24
CA SER A 70 -8.02 -51.90 36.89
C SER A 70 -6.87 -51.77 35.89
N PHE A 71 -6.42 -50.54 35.66
CA PHE A 71 -5.27 -50.23 34.81
C PHE A 71 -3.90 -50.44 35.51
N GLY A 72 -3.88 -51.14 36.65
CA GLY A 72 -2.69 -51.39 37.47
C GLY A 72 -2.63 -50.53 38.75
N PRO A 73 -1.67 -50.79 39.64
CA PRO A 73 -1.49 -50.00 40.86
C PRO A 73 -1.05 -48.58 40.52
N TRP A 74 -1.58 -47.59 41.24
CA TRP A 74 -1.14 -46.21 41.14
C TRP A 74 0.36 -46.12 41.38
N LYS A 75 1.09 -45.53 40.42
CA LYS A 75 2.53 -45.25 40.56
C LYS A 75 2.72 -43.79 40.96
N TRP A 76 3.81 -43.52 41.68
CA TRP A 76 4.25 -42.15 42.03
C TRP A 76 3.34 -41.35 42.96
N GLY A 77 2.59 -42.02 43.86
CA GLY A 77 1.77 -41.33 44.86
C GLY A 77 0.52 -40.64 44.31
N LEU A 78 0.13 -40.93 43.07
CA LEU A 78 -1.12 -40.47 42.49
C LEU A 78 -2.32 -41.22 43.08
N ASP A 79 -3.39 -40.49 43.39
CA ASP A 79 -4.71 -41.03 43.70
C ASP A 79 -5.74 -40.62 42.64
N SER A 80 -6.97 -41.12 42.75
CA SER A 80 -8.04 -40.79 41.79
C SER A 80 -8.27 -39.28 41.68
N SER A 81 -8.19 -38.55 42.79
CA SER A 81 -8.41 -37.09 42.83
C SER A 81 -7.28 -36.32 42.13
N SER A 82 -6.02 -36.68 42.36
CA SER A 82 -4.86 -36.06 41.70
C SER A 82 -4.82 -36.38 40.21
N ALA A 83 -5.23 -37.59 39.81
CA ALA A 83 -5.30 -37.99 38.41
C ALA A 83 -6.38 -37.19 37.64
N VAL A 84 -7.56 -36.98 38.22
CA VAL A 84 -8.62 -36.14 37.66
C VAL A 84 -8.12 -34.71 37.45
N TYR A 85 -7.42 -34.14 38.44
CA TYR A 85 -6.81 -32.82 38.32
C TYR A 85 -5.80 -32.74 37.17
N LEU A 86 -4.89 -33.71 37.06
CA LEU A 86 -3.88 -33.74 35.98
C LEU A 86 -4.51 -33.88 34.59
N ILE A 87 -5.56 -34.70 34.45
CA ILE A 87 -6.32 -34.82 33.20
C ILE A 87 -6.95 -33.47 32.83
N SER A 88 -7.61 -32.81 33.78
CA SER A 88 -8.20 -31.48 33.55
C SER A 88 -7.15 -30.42 33.20
N LEU A 89 -5.98 -30.43 33.86
CA LEU A 89 -4.87 -29.53 33.56
C LEU A 89 -4.31 -29.80 32.16
N ALA A 90 -4.14 -31.06 31.76
CA ALA A 90 -3.68 -31.44 30.43
C ALA A 90 -4.65 -30.97 29.33
N VAL A 91 -5.96 -31.13 29.55
CA VAL A 91 -7.00 -30.62 28.63
C VAL A 91 -6.96 -29.09 28.55
N ALA A 92 -6.79 -28.39 29.67
CA ALA A 92 -6.67 -26.93 29.67
C ALA A 92 -5.45 -26.46 28.87
N ILE A 93 -4.27 -27.08 29.07
CA ILE A 93 -3.04 -26.81 28.31
C ILE A 93 -3.26 -27.09 26.82
N TYR A 94 -3.93 -28.20 26.49
CA TYR A 94 -4.26 -28.56 25.11
C TYR A 94 -5.12 -27.50 24.42
N ILE A 95 -6.20 -27.05 25.07
CA ILE A 95 -7.09 -26.00 24.54
C ILE A 95 -6.32 -24.69 24.37
N LEU A 96 -5.50 -24.29 25.34
CA LEU A 96 -4.66 -23.09 25.23
C LEU A 96 -3.70 -23.15 24.04
N PHE A 97 -3.11 -24.33 23.77
CA PHE A 97 -2.25 -24.51 22.61
C PHE A 97 -3.03 -24.39 21.29
N ARG A 98 -4.24 -24.96 21.22
CA ARG A 98 -5.12 -24.86 20.05
C ARG A 98 -5.56 -23.43 19.77
N LEU A 99 -5.87 -22.65 20.81
CA LEU A 99 -6.26 -21.24 20.70
C LEU A 99 -5.16 -20.33 20.13
N LYS A 100 -3.89 -20.70 20.32
CA LYS A 100 -2.74 -19.93 19.79
C LYS A 100 -2.49 -20.13 18.30
N LYS A 101 -2.93 -21.25 17.72
CA LYS A 101 -2.69 -21.61 16.32
C LYS A 101 -3.99 -22.04 15.64
N PRO A 102 -4.96 -21.12 15.47
CA PRO A 102 -6.13 -21.42 14.68
C PRO A 102 -5.71 -21.80 13.27
N LYS A 103 -6.36 -22.81 12.69
CA LYS A 103 -6.18 -23.19 11.28
C LYS A 103 -7.56 -23.18 10.64
N LEU A 104 -7.72 -22.33 9.63
CA LEU A 104 -8.91 -22.32 8.80
C LEU A 104 -9.05 -23.69 8.11
N SER A 105 -10.27 -24.15 7.90
CA SER A 105 -10.58 -25.36 7.12
C SER A 105 -11.83 -25.09 6.30
N VAL A 106 -12.03 -25.80 5.19
CA VAL A 106 -13.18 -25.60 4.28
C VAL A 106 -14.51 -25.56 5.02
N GLY A 107 -14.76 -26.49 5.94
CA GLY A 107 -16.01 -26.51 6.72
C GLY A 107 -16.14 -25.45 7.83
N ARG A 108 -15.19 -24.51 7.94
CA ARG A 108 -15.19 -23.45 8.97
C ARG A 108 -15.17 -22.04 8.38
N THR A 109 -15.23 -21.90 7.06
CA THR A 109 -15.25 -20.58 6.40
C THR A 109 -16.48 -19.77 6.81
N GLY A 110 -17.65 -20.41 7.02
CA GLY A 110 -18.84 -19.73 7.55
C GLY A 110 -18.64 -19.19 8.98
N ILE A 111 -18.02 -19.98 9.88
CA ILE A 111 -17.67 -19.51 11.24
C ILE A 111 -16.64 -18.38 11.18
N PHE A 112 -15.71 -18.44 10.22
CA PHE A 112 -14.73 -17.39 10.00
C PHE A 112 -15.41 -16.09 9.56
N LEU A 113 -16.32 -16.15 8.58
CA LEU A 113 -17.12 -15.00 8.14
C LEU A 113 -17.90 -14.38 9.30
N GLU A 114 -18.64 -15.19 10.06
CA GLU A 114 -19.38 -14.72 11.25
C GLU A 114 -18.44 -14.06 12.27
N LEU A 115 -17.22 -14.57 12.44
CA LEU A 115 -16.22 -13.97 13.33
C LEU A 115 -15.67 -12.65 12.79
N VAL A 116 -15.44 -12.55 11.47
CA VAL A 116 -15.05 -11.31 10.80
C VAL A 116 -16.11 -10.24 11.00
N GLU A 117 -17.38 -10.56 10.73
CA GLU A 117 -18.50 -9.64 10.87
C GLU A 117 -18.66 -9.17 12.32
N ASN A 118 -18.62 -10.09 13.29
CA ASN A 118 -18.74 -9.74 14.70
C ASN A 118 -17.57 -8.89 15.20
N LEU A 119 -16.34 -9.21 14.80
CA LEU A 119 -15.16 -8.41 15.17
C LEU A 119 -15.18 -7.04 14.51
N HIS A 120 -15.71 -6.96 13.28
CA HIS A 120 -15.91 -5.71 12.58
C HIS A 120 -16.96 -4.84 13.29
N LEU A 121 -18.15 -5.39 13.57
CA LEU A 121 -19.24 -4.69 14.27
C LEU A 121 -18.84 -4.23 15.68
N THR A 122 -18.04 -5.03 16.39
CA THR A 122 -17.55 -4.69 17.74
C THR A 122 -16.30 -3.82 17.75
N LYS A 123 -15.84 -3.35 16.57
CA LYS A 123 -14.65 -2.50 16.39
C LYS A 123 -13.36 -3.08 16.98
N ARG A 124 -13.26 -4.42 17.03
CA ARG A 124 -12.07 -5.14 17.52
C ARG A 124 -11.08 -5.39 16.39
N TYR A 125 -10.59 -4.31 15.80
CA TYR A 125 -9.79 -4.36 14.58
C TYR A 125 -8.43 -5.05 14.78
N ASP A 126 -7.77 -4.87 15.93
CA ASP A 126 -6.51 -5.57 16.21
C ASP A 126 -6.69 -7.09 16.34
N ASP A 127 -7.78 -7.53 16.98
CA ASP A 127 -8.12 -8.95 17.06
C ASP A 127 -8.40 -9.52 15.66
N LEU A 128 -9.05 -8.74 14.79
CA LEU A 128 -9.33 -9.11 13.41
C LEU A 128 -8.05 -9.23 12.58
N ALA A 129 -7.10 -8.29 12.71
CA ALA A 129 -5.80 -8.36 12.04
C ALA A 129 -5.01 -9.62 12.45
N GLN A 130 -4.97 -9.93 13.76
CA GLN A 130 -4.31 -11.12 14.29
C GLN A 130 -4.98 -12.42 13.84
N LEU A 131 -6.30 -12.40 13.64
CA LEU A 131 -7.05 -13.54 13.13
C LEU A 131 -6.79 -13.75 11.64
N LEU A 132 -6.78 -12.67 10.85
CA LEU A 132 -6.69 -12.69 9.39
C LEU A 132 -5.29 -13.07 8.89
N ALA A 133 -4.25 -12.41 9.41
CA ALA A 133 -2.87 -12.55 8.93
C ALA A 133 -2.41 -14.02 8.73
N PRO A 134 -2.58 -14.94 9.70
CA PRO A 134 -2.15 -16.34 9.54
C PRO A 134 -3.05 -17.18 8.60
N GLN A 135 -4.23 -16.69 8.23
CA GLN A 135 -5.20 -17.44 7.41
C GLN A 135 -5.22 -17.01 5.95
N LEU A 136 -4.58 -15.88 5.61
CA LEU A 136 -4.69 -15.23 4.30
C LEU A 136 -4.34 -16.18 3.14
N GLU A 137 -3.17 -16.83 3.20
CA GLU A 137 -2.74 -17.82 2.19
C GLU A 137 -3.77 -18.94 2.00
N LYS A 138 -4.39 -19.37 3.10
CA LYS A 138 -5.37 -20.44 3.06
C LYS A 138 -6.69 -19.98 2.48
N LEU A 139 -7.14 -18.76 2.78
CA LEU A 139 -8.33 -18.16 2.18
C LEU A 139 -8.17 -18.08 0.65
N ILE A 140 -7.04 -17.57 0.17
CA ILE A 140 -6.70 -17.51 -1.26
C ILE A 140 -6.76 -18.92 -1.87
N SER A 141 -6.12 -19.91 -1.24
CA SER A 141 -6.13 -21.28 -1.77
C SER A 141 -7.53 -21.90 -1.86
N ILE A 142 -8.46 -21.49 -1.00
CA ILE A 142 -9.85 -21.97 -1.02
C ILE A 142 -10.61 -21.32 -2.18
N ILE A 143 -10.37 -20.03 -2.45
CA ILE A 143 -10.97 -19.27 -3.54
C ILE A 143 -10.46 -19.76 -4.91
N ASP A 144 -9.14 -19.92 -5.06
CA ASP A 144 -8.49 -20.19 -6.35
C ASP A 144 -8.52 -21.67 -6.78
N SER A 145 -8.97 -22.59 -5.93
CA SER A 145 -8.86 -24.02 -6.23
C SER A 145 -9.87 -24.49 -7.30
N PRO A 146 -9.46 -24.86 -8.53
CA PRO A 146 -10.36 -25.47 -9.49
C PRO A 146 -10.83 -26.85 -9.00
N VAL A 147 -12.08 -27.19 -9.29
CA VAL A 147 -12.66 -28.51 -9.01
C VAL A 147 -11.95 -29.58 -9.84
N LYS A 148 -10.94 -30.25 -9.26
CA LYS A 148 -10.38 -31.47 -9.86
C LYS A 148 -11.42 -32.59 -9.75
N ASN A 149 -12.10 -32.87 -10.85
CA ASN A 149 -13.00 -34.01 -11.01
C ASN A 149 -12.22 -35.32 -10.78
N ARG A 150 -12.29 -35.88 -9.57
CA ARG A 150 -11.90 -37.28 -9.32
C ARG A 150 -13.16 -38.14 -9.32
N LEU A 151 -13.06 -39.26 -10.02
CA LEU A 151 -14.14 -40.15 -10.41
C LEU A 151 -14.53 -41.10 -9.26
N CYS A 152 -15.05 -40.55 -8.15
CA CYS A 152 -15.65 -41.31 -7.05
C CYS A 152 -17.08 -40.81 -6.80
N ASP A 153 -18.07 -41.72 -6.82
CA ASP A 153 -19.50 -41.56 -6.50
C ASP A 153 -20.13 -40.18 -6.74
N LYS A 154 -20.97 -40.08 -7.80
CA LYS A 154 -21.67 -38.85 -8.23
C LYS A 154 -22.33 -38.06 -7.09
N ILE A 155 -22.89 -38.74 -6.08
CA ILE A 155 -23.57 -38.08 -4.95
C ILE A 155 -22.57 -37.47 -3.96
N ALA A 156 -21.53 -38.22 -3.59
CA ALA A 156 -20.47 -37.71 -2.70
C ALA A 156 -19.67 -36.58 -3.37
N ASN A 157 -19.47 -36.66 -4.69
CA ASN A 157 -18.88 -35.59 -5.48
C ASN A 157 -19.77 -34.33 -5.51
N ASN A 158 -21.07 -34.45 -5.77
CA ASN A 158 -21.97 -33.29 -5.79
C ASN A 158 -22.04 -32.56 -4.44
N LEU A 159 -22.14 -33.31 -3.33
CA LEU A 159 -22.11 -32.72 -1.98
C LEU A 159 -20.76 -32.06 -1.65
N ARG A 160 -19.66 -32.65 -2.11
CA ARG A 160 -18.31 -32.10 -1.91
C ARG A 160 -18.04 -30.85 -2.75
N ILE A 161 -18.60 -30.80 -3.96
CA ILE A 161 -18.54 -29.63 -4.85
C ILE A 161 -19.33 -28.48 -4.22
N SER A 162 -20.59 -28.72 -3.86
CA SER A 162 -21.45 -27.72 -3.22
C SER A 162 -20.85 -27.16 -1.92
N ASN A 163 -20.37 -28.02 -1.02
CA ASN A 163 -19.72 -27.55 0.22
C ASN A 163 -18.44 -26.73 -0.02
N ARG A 164 -17.75 -26.93 -1.14
CA ARG A 164 -16.53 -26.18 -1.47
C ARG A 164 -16.85 -24.86 -2.15
N GLU A 165 -17.87 -24.83 -3.00
CA GLU A 165 -18.40 -23.60 -3.60
C GLU A 165 -18.90 -22.66 -2.50
N THR A 166 -19.75 -23.14 -1.58
CA THR A 166 -20.19 -22.37 -0.42
C THR A 166 -19.02 -21.91 0.46
N ALA A 167 -17.98 -22.73 0.60
CA ALA A 167 -16.81 -22.34 1.38
C ALA A 167 -15.97 -21.25 0.69
N ALA A 168 -15.86 -21.28 -0.64
CA ALA A 168 -15.21 -20.24 -1.44
C ALA A 168 -16.01 -18.94 -1.39
N GLU A 169 -17.35 -19.01 -1.48
CA GLU A 169 -18.24 -17.86 -1.30
C GLU A 169 -18.03 -17.19 0.06
N TYR A 170 -18.07 -17.94 1.17
CA TYR A 170 -17.83 -17.38 2.50
C TYR A 170 -16.42 -16.81 2.67
N ALA A 171 -15.40 -17.43 2.08
CA ALA A 171 -14.04 -16.92 2.12
C ALA A 171 -13.91 -15.61 1.33
N HIS A 172 -14.53 -15.54 0.15
CA HIS A 172 -14.58 -14.35 -0.68
C HIS A 172 -15.32 -13.21 0.02
N GLU A 173 -16.51 -13.48 0.57
CA GLU A 173 -17.31 -12.51 1.31
C GLU A 173 -16.58 -11.99 2.56
N ALA A 174 -15.90 -12.88 3.29
CA ALA A 174 -15.11 -12.46 4.46
C ALA A 174 -13.97 -11.51 4.07
N LEU A 175 -13.27 -11.79 2.96
CA LEU A 175 -12.23 -10.90 2.46
C LEU A 175 -12.83 -9.59 1.95
N LEU A 176 -13.94 -9.64 1.20
CA LEU A 176 -14.64 -8.46 0.69
C LEU A 176 -15.05 -7.53 1.83
N ASN A 177 -15.66 -8.05 2.89
CA ASN A 177 -16.06 -7.28 4.07
C ASN A 177 -14.85 -6.58 4.73
N ILE A 178 -13.67 -7.19 4.68
CA ILE A 178 -12.44 -6.61 5.22
C ILE A 178 -11.91 -5.49 4.32
N VAL A 179 -11.78 -5.76 3.02
CA VAL A 179 -11.13 -4.84 2.07
C VAL A 179 -12.03 -3.69 1.64
N SER A 180 -13.35 -3.85 1.71
CA SER A 180 -14.32 -2.82 1.37
C SER A 180 -14.65 -1.87 2.52
N SER A 181 -14.19 -2.15 3.75
CA SER A 181 -14.48 -1.28 4.91
C SER A 181 -13.46 -0.14 5.04
N PRO A 182 -13.86 1.14 4.90
CA PRO A 182 -12.93 2.27 5.02
C PRO A 182 -12.38 2.43 6.43
N GLU A 183 -13.22 2.24 7.46
CA GLU A 183 -12.79 2.32 8.87
C GLU A 183 -11.71 1.29 9.19
N LEU A 184 -11.89 0.06 8.69
CA LEU A 184 -10.94 -1.01 8.92
C LEU A 184 -9.64 -0.78 8.15
N THR A 185 -9.75 -0.33 6.89
CA THR A 185 -8.60 0.00 6.06
C THR A 185 -7.76 1.11 6.71
N ASN A 186 -8.40 2.16 7.22
CA ASN A 186 -7.73 3.23 7.96
C ASN A 186 -6.98 2.71 9.19
N HIS A 187 -7.62 1.84 9.99
CA HIS A 187 -6.97 1.26 11.16
C HIS A 187 -5.78 0.36 10.77
N PHE A 188 -5.97 -0.52 9.79
CA PHE A 188 -4.92 -1.43 9.32
C PHE A 188 -3.75 -0.67 8.69
N ALA A 189 -4.01 0.40 7.95
CA ALA A 189 -2.95 1.20 7.34
C ALA A 189 -1.96 1.75 8.37
N LEU A 190 -2.47 2.17 9.53
CA LEU A 190 -1.67 2.78 10.58
C LEU A 190 -1.08 1.76 11.56
N ALA A 191 -1.85 0.74 11.96
CA ALA A 191 -1.46 -0.22 12.98
C ALA A 191 -0.79 -1.48 12.42
N HIS A 192 -1.22 -1.95 11.26
CA HIS A 192 -0.81 -3.22 10.64
C HIS A 192 -0.44 -3.07 9.15
N PRO A 193 0.43 -2.11 8.76
CA PRO A 193 0.69 -1.83 7.34
C PRO A 193 1.20 -3.05 6.57
N SER A 194 1.94 -3.96 7.24
CA SER A 194 2.42 -5.20 6.62
C SER A 194 1.31 -6.14 6.19
N LEU A 195 0.19 -6.17 6.94
CA LEU A 195 -0.98 -6.96 6.55
C LEU A 195 -1.64 -6.34 5.32
N CYS A 196 -1.74 -5.01 5.25
CA CYS A 196 -2.25 -4.31 4.07
C CYS A 196 -1.45 -4.65 2.81
N LEU A 197 -0.11 -4.72 2.88
CA LEU A 197 0.71 -5.10 1.72
C LEU A 197 0.39 -6.51 1.21
N GLU A 198 0.04 -7.45 2.10
CA GLU A 198 -0.42 -8.78 1.68
C GLU A 198 -1.86 -8.76 1.14
N LEU A 199 -2.72 -7.88 1.68
CA LEU A 199 -4.09 -7.69 1.17
C LEU A 199 -4.12 -7.06 -0.23
N ILE A 200 -3.18 -6.17 -0.56
CA ILE A 200 -3.08 -5.58 -1.90
C ILE A 200 -2.84 -6.66 -2.97
N LYS A 201 -2.02 -7.68 -2.65
CA LYS A 201 -1.73 -8.77 -3.60
C LYS A 201 -2.96 -9.61 -3.96
N ILE A 202 -4.01 -9.59 -3.13
CA ILE A 202 -5.25 -10.34 -3.36
C ILE A 202 -6.39 -9.48 -3.91
N GLU A 203 -6.23 -8.16 -3.94
CA GLU A 203 -7.25 -7.23 -4.43
C GLU A 203 -7.79 -7.60 -5.83
N PRO A 204 -6.97 -8.04 -6.82
CA PRO A 204 -7.49 -8.47 -8.12
C PRO A 204 -8.49 -9.62 -8.04
N ILE A 205 -8.39 -10.47 -7.00
CA ILE A 205 -9.28 -11.61 -6.75
C ILE A 205 -10.64 -11.11 -6.24
N VAL A 206 -10.63 -10.10 -5.37
CA VAL A 206 -11.81 -9.63 -4.63
C VAL A 206 -12.46 -8.39 -5.28
N ARG A 207 -11.77 -7.74 -6.24
CA ARG A 207 -12.19 -6.52 -6.97
C ARG A 207 -12.61 -5.39 -6.04
N SER A 208 -11.70 -4.97 -5.17
CA SER A 208 -11.91 -3.87 -4.22
C SER A 208 -11.17 -2.58 -4.62
N ASP A 209 -11.49 -1.47 -3.96
CA ASP A 209 -10.73 -0.21 -3.99
C ASP A 209 -9.78 -0.07 -2.77
N PHE A 210 -9.25 -1.20 -2.30
CA PHE A 210 -8.48 -1.28 -1.06
C PHE A 210 -7.15 -0.54 -1.18
N THR A 211 -6.45 -0.68 -2.30
CA THR A 211 -5.16 0.01 -2.51
C THR A 211 -5.35 1.53 -2.45
N SER A 212 -6.39 2.06 -3.11
CA SER A 212 -6.72 3.49 -3.08
C SER A 212 -7.04 3.99 -1.66
N ASN A 213 -7.86 3.24 -0.92
CA ASN A 213 -8.19 3.55 0.47
C ASN A 213 -6.96 3.48 1.38
N PHE A 214 -6.07 2.50 1.18
CA PHE A 214 -4.83 2.35 1.93
C PHE A 214 -3.85 3.50 1.69
N ILE A 215 -3.66 3.91 0.43
CA ILE A 215 -2.82 5.07 0.09
C ILE A 215 -3.38 6.35 0.69
N SER A 216 -4.69 6.55 0.57
CA SER A 216 -5.37 7.71 1.17
C SER A 216 -5.18 7.74 2.69
N ALA A 217 -5.37 6.61 3.37
CA ALA A 217 -5.15 6.48 4.82
C ALA A 217 -3.71 6.80 5.24
N LEU A 218 -2.72 6.37 4.45
CA LEU A 218 -1.31 6.65 4.72
C LEU A 218 -0.98 8.14 4.53
N LEU A 219 -1.49 8.76 3.46
CA LEU A 219 -1.23 10.17 3.13
C LEU A 219 -1.98 11.14 4.06
N ASP A 220 -3.16 10.75 4.54
CA ASP A 220 -3.97 11.53 5.49
C ASP A 220 -3.36 11.65 6.89
N SER A 221 -2.46 10.73 7.23
CA SER A 221 -1.82 10.69 8.55
C SER A 221 -0.33 11.01 8.46
N PRO A 222 0.10 12.24 8.82
CA PRO A 222 1.52 12.63 8.83
C PRO A 222 2.42 11.78 9.74
N ASN A 223 1.82 10.99 10.63
CA ASN A 223 2.52 10.07 11.54
C ASN A 223 2.54 8.63 11.00
N SER A 224 1.99 8.38 9.81
CA SER A 224 1.99 7.05 9.21
C SER A 224 3.41 6.60 8.90
N ARG A 225 3.57 5.28 8.76
CA ARG A 225 4.87 4.69 8.43
C ARG A 225 5.43 5.21 7.11
N LEU A 226 4.55 5.58 6.17
CA LEU A 226 4.93 6.15 4.88
C LEU A 226 5.75 7.44 5.03
N TYR A 227 5.28 8.40 5.84
CA TYR A 227 6.00 9.65 6.07
C TYR A 227 7.37 9.43 6.72
N VAL A 228 7.47 8.44 7.61
CA VAL A 228 8.74 8.06 8.22
C VAL A 228 9.70 7.47 7.20
N GLU A 229 9.21 6.61 6.30
CA GLU A 229 10.01 6.03 5.22
C GLU A 229 10.48 7.13 4.24
N LEU A 230 9.58 8.00 3.77
CA LEU A 230 9.90 9.10 2.85
C LEU A 230 10.92 10.08 3.45
N LYS A 231 10.71 10.53 4.69
CA LYS A 231 11.62 11.47 5.36
C LYS A 231 13.03 10.92 5.49
N ASN A 232 13.17 9.61 5.68
CA ASN A 232 14.47 8.96 5.83
C ASN A 232 15.04 8.48 4.48
N ASN A 233 14.31 8.62 3.37
CA ASN A 233 14.72 8.17 2.05
C ASN A 233 15.35 9.30 1.22
N LEU A 234 16.46 9.85 1.71
CA LEU A 234 17.15 10.97 1.05
C LEU A 234 18.43 10.53 0.32
N ASN A 235 18.81 9.25 0.46
CA ASN A 235 20.04 8.74 -0.15
C ASN A 235 19.83 8.47 -1.63
N VAL A 236 20.75 8.97 -2.44
CA VAL A 236 20.74 8.81 -3.90
C VAL A 236 21.70 7.69 -4.29
N SER A 237 21.30 6.87 -5.26
CA SER A 237 22.12 5.79 -5.84
C SER A 237 22.97 6.32 -7.00
N ARG A 238 22.33 6.82 -8.07
CA ARG A 238 22.99 7.34 -9.28
C ARG A 238 22.17 8.47 -9.89
N GLY A 239 22.82 9.55 -10.33
CA GLY A 239 22.12 10.75 -10.80
C GLY A 239 21.23 11.31 -9.69
N HIS A 240 19.90 11.28 -9.89
CA HIS A 240 18.89 11.65 -8.90
C HIS A 240 18.03 10.47 -8.41
N ARG A 241 18.34 9.23 -8.82
CA ARG A 241 17.58 8.03 -8.38
C ARG A 241 17.72 7.80 -6.88
N LEU A 242 16.61 7.92 -6.16
CA LEU A 242 16.55 7.60 -4.73
C LEU A 242 16.73 6.10 -4.50
N LEU A 243 17.51 5.73 -3.49
CA LEU A 243 17.65 4.36 -3.05
C LEU A 243 16.31 3.88 -2.47
N ILE A 244 15.97 2.59 -2.62
CA ILE A 244 14.79 2.00 -1.98
C ILE A 244 15.21 0.81 -1.11
N PRO A 245 15.68 1.09 0.12
CA PRO A 245 16.08 0.06 1.07
C PRO A 245 14.96 -0.95 1.38
N LYS A 246 15.29 -2.23 1.55
CA LYS A 246 14.32 -3.29 1.90
C LYS A 246 13.59 -3.06 3.24
N ASN A 247 14.16 -2.26 4.14
CA ASN A 247 13.53 -1.90 5.42
C ASN A 247 12.46 -0.81 5.29
N ASN A 248 12.44 -0.06 4.17
CA ASN A 248 11.32 0.81 3.80
C ASN A 248 10.25 -0.05 3.14
N ARG A 249 9.48 -0.77 3.95
CA ARG A 249 8.62 -1.87 3.48
C ARG A 249 7.53 -1.39 2.54
N ILE A 250 6.99 -0.19 2.75
CA ILE A 250 5.93 0.37 1.91
C ILE A 250 6.51 0.83 0.58
N LEU A 251 7.57 1.65 0.61
CA LEU A 251 8.23 2.14 -0.61
C LEU A 251 8.80 0.99 -1.43
N HIS A 252 9.43 0.02 -0.78
CA HIS A 252 10.00 -1.16 -1.44
C HIS A 252 8.91 -2.03 -2.07
N PHE A 253 7.77 -2.23 -1.39
CA PHE A 253 6.68 -3.01 -1.95
C PHE A 253 6.12 -2.40 -3.24
N PHE A 254 5.84 -1.09 -3.25
CA PHE A 254 5.24 -0.46 -4.41
C PHE A 254 6.23 -0.18 -5.55
N PHE A 255 7.47 0.23 -5.23
CA PHE A 255 8.33 0.86 -6.24
C PHE A 255 9.62 0.11 -6.54
N SER A 256 9.98 -0.96 -5.81
CA SER A 256 11.18 -1.74 -6.16
C SER A 256 11.06 -2.46 -7.51
N ASN A 257 9.82 -2.69 -7.99
CA ASN A 257 9.52 -3.20 -9.32
C ASN A 257 8.56 -2.22 -10.00
N ALA A 258 9.04 -1.53 -11.02
CA ALA A 258 8.26 -0.51 -11.73
C ALA A 258 7.10 -1.10 -12.54
N LYS A 259 7.26 -2.32 -13.06
CA LYS A 259 6.18 -3.05 -13.74
C LYS A 259 5.04 -3.37 -12.78
N PHE A 260 5.37 -3.83 -11.58
CA PHE A 260 4.36 -4.06 -10.54
C PHE A 260 3.59 -2.77 -10.19
N ALA A 261 4.28 -1.63 -10.08
CA ALA A 261 3.64 -0.33 -9.86
C ALA A 261 2.67 0.05 -10.99
N ALA A 262 3.07 -0.20 -12.25
CA ALA A 262 2.25 0.06 -13.43
C ALA A 262 1.02 -0.87 -13.50
N ASP A 263 1.23 -2.18 -13.31
CA ASP A 263 0.16 -3.18 -13.34
C ASP A 263 -0.88 -2.93 -12.22
N LEU A 264 -0.43 -2.45 -11.05
CA LEU A 264 -1.30 -2.03 -9.95
C LEU A 264 -1.99 -0.66 -10.20
N ALA A 265 -1.52 0.10 -11.20
CA ALA A 265 -1.93 1.47 -11.48
C ALA A 265 -1.81 2.42 -10.26
N ILE A 266 -0.78 2.23 -9.43
CA ILE A 266 -0.60 2.98 -8.17
C ILE A 266 -0.46 4.50 -8.39
N TYR A 267 0.03 4.89 -9.57
CA TYR A 267 0.07 6.28 -10.01
C TYR A 267 -1.29 6.96 -9.96
N ARG A 268 -2.38 6.23 -10.22
CA ARG A 268 -3.74 6.76 -10.24
C ARG A 268 -4.21 7.05 -8.83
N ASP A 269 -3.97 6.12 -7.90
CA ASP A 269 -4.40 6.28 -6.51
C ASP A 269 -3.68 7.45 -5.83
N ILE A 270 -2.38 7.59 -6.07
CA ILE A 270 -1.59 8.74 -5.61
C ILE A 270 -2.04 10.01 -6.34
N GLY A 271 -2.25 9.93 -7.65
CA GLY A 271 -2.58 11.06 -8.51
C GLY A 271 -3.93 11.70 -8.19
N GLU A 272 -4.99 10.89 -8.12
CA GLU A 272 -6.33 11.32 -7.75
C GLU A 272 -6.37 11.90 -6.34
N TYR A 273 -5.65 11.29 -5.39
CA TYR A 273 -5.56 11.82 -4.04
C TYR A 273 -4.97 13.25 -4.01
N ILE A 274 -3.83 13.46 -4.68
CA ILE A 274 -3.20 14.78 -4.75
C ILE A 274 -4.12 15.76 -5.48
N TYR A 275 -4.71 15.34 -6.59
CA TYR A 275 -5.61 16.17 -7.39
C TYR A 275 -6.80 16.65 -6.56
N TRP A 276 -7.46 15.75 -5.84
CA TRP A 276 -8.58 16.06 -4.96
C TRP A 276 -8.17 17.02 -3.83
N ARG A 277 -7.04 16.76 -3.15
CA ARG A 277 -6.52 17.67 -2.10
C ARG A 277 -6.17 19.06 -2.64
N LEU A 278 -5.70 19.15 -3.89
CA LEU A 278 -5.42 20.43 -4.53
C LEU A 278 -6.67 21.14 -5.05
N ASP A 279 -7.80 20.46 -5.26
CA ASP A 279 -9.02 21.06 -5.80
C ASP A 279 -10.08 21.38 -4.75
N GLU A 280 -10.22 20.54 -3.72
CA GLU A 280 -11.34 20.58 -2.77
C GLU A 280 -10.93 20.86 -1.31
N ASP A 281 -9.68 20.63 -0.91
CA ASP A 281 -9.25 20.84 0.48
C ASP A 281 -8.85 22.31 0.75
N GLU A 282 -9.85 23.11 1.11
CA GLU A 282 -9.68 24.54 1.43
C GLU A 282 -8.64 24.79 2.54
N LYS A 283 -8.52 23.88 3.52
CA LYS A 283 -7.60 24.03 4.64
C LYS A 283 -6.15 23.86 4.18
N ILE A 284 -5.89 22.88 3.32
CA ILE A 284 -4.58 22.70 2.70
C ILE A 284 -4.26 23.88 1.78
N ILE A 285 -5.21 24.29 0.92
CA ILE A 285 -5.03 25.42 0.01
C ILE A 285 -4.68 26.70 0.78
N ALA A 286 -5.41 27.01 1.84
CA ALA A 286 -5.14 28.17 2.69
C ALA A 286 -3.77 28.07 3.37
N THR A 287 -3.38 26.86 3.81
CA THR A 287 -2.08 26.64 4.46
C THR A 287 -0.92 26.81 3.48
N LEU A 288 -1.05 26.34 2.24
CA LEU A 288 0.00 26.40 1.22
C LEU A 288 0.16 27.79 0.59
N ASN A 289 -0.78 28.71 0.83
CA ASN A 289 -0.69 30.13 0.46
C ASN A 289 -0.07 31.03 1.55
N LYS A 290 0.21 30.50 2.74
CA LYS A 290 0.92 31.25 3.79
C LYS A 290 2.37 31.54 3.37
N SER A 291 3.03 32.43 4.10
CA SER A 291 4.48 32.63 3.91
C SER A 291 5.24 31.31 4.11
N LEU A 292 6.32 31.13 3.34
CA LEU A 292 7.10 29.89 3.32
C LEU A 292 7.50 29.40 4.73
N GLY A 293 8.01 30.31 5.58
CA GLY A 293 8.46 29.95 6.93
C GLY A 293 9.44 28.77 6.92
N SER A 294 9.20 27.78 7.78
CA SER A 294 10.00 26.55 7.87
C SER A 294 9.50 25.41 6.96
N TYR A 295 8.72 25.73 5.92
CA TYR A 295 8.13 24.71 5.06
C TYR A 295 9.18 23.89 4.30
N SER A 296 10.15 24.56 3.66
CA SER A 296 11.21 23.94 2.85
C SER A 296 12.06 22.93 3.64
N ASP A 297 12.18 23.11 4.95
CA ASP A 297 13.13 22.37 5.77
C ASP A 297 12.44 21.33 6.66
N VAL A 298 11.24 21.63 7.16
CA VAL A 298 10.57 20.81 8.17
C VAL A 298 9.16 20.44 7.75
N SER A 299 8.33 21.42 7.41
CA SER A 299 6.88 21.18 7.28
C SER A 299 6.50 20.43 6.01
N LYS A 300 7.34 20.43 4.96
CA LYS A 300 7.15 19.61 3.76
C LYS A 300 7.05 18.12 4.07
N TYR A 301 7.78 17.62 5.07
CA TYR A 301 7.73 16.22 5.52
C TYR A 301 6.46 15.85 6.31
N LYS A 302 5.50 16.76 6.42
CA LYS A 302 4.15 16.51 6.94
C LYS A 302 3.08 16.91 5.91
N CYS A 303 3.49 17.35 4.72
CA CYS A 303 2.59 17.80 3.69
C CYS A 303 2.21 16.60 2.79
N PRO A 304 0.90 16.30 2.66
CA PRO A 304 0.44 15.20 1.80
C PRO A 304 0.75 15.45 0.33
N ILE A 305 0.67 16.71 -0.14
CA ILE A 305 1.00 17.07 -1.52
C ILE A 305 2.48 16.81 -1.83
N TYR A 306 3.38 17.29 -0.96
CA TYR A 306 4.81 17.04 -1.11
C TYR A 306 5.12 15.54 -1.10
N SER A 307 4.54 14.80 -0.14
CA SER A 307 4.77 13.37 0.00
C SER A 307 4.29 12.59 -1.23
N GLY A 308 3.11 12.92 -1.74
CA GLY A 308 2.59 12.34 -2.98
C GLY A 308 3.45 12.64 -4.21
N ILE A 309 3.95 13.88 -4.34
CA ILE A 309 4.90 14.28 -5.38
C ILE A 309 6.19 13.44 -5.29
N THR A 310 6.73 13.23 -4.08
CA THR A 310 7.91 12.38 -3.86
C THR A 310 7.64 10.90 -4.17
N LEU A 311 6.42 10.39 -3.97
CA LEU A 311 6.07 9.02 -4.41
C LEU A 311 6.15 8.89 -5.93
N PHE A 312 5.65 9.88 -6.67
CA PHE A 312 5.84 9.94 -8.12
C PHE A 312 7.33 10.00 -8.50
N GLU A 313 8.13 10.83 -7.81
CA GLU A 313 9.58 10.93 -8.03
C GLU A 313 10.26 9.56 -7.95
N ILE A 314 10.01 8.82 -6.87
CA ILE A 314 10.56 7.47 -6.65
C ILE A 314 10.08 6.51 -7.75
N MET A 315 8.77 6.47 -7.99
CA MET A 315 8.15 5.55 -8.94
C MET A 315 8.67 5.75 -10.37
N VAL A 316 8.72 6.99 -10.85
CA VAL A 316 9.15 7.31 -12.21
C VAL A 316 10.65 7.10 -12.36
N HIS A 317 11.47 7.42 -11.35
CA HIS A 317 12.89 7.10 -11.37
C HIS A 317 13.13 5.59 -11.52
N GLU A 318 12.41 4.75 -10.77
CA GLU A 318 12.54 3.29 -10.92
C GLU A 318 12.07 2.82 -12.30
N GLY A 319 11.01 3.41 -12.87
CA GLY A 319 10.60 3.15 -14.25
C GLY A 319 11.71 3.40 -15.26
N ILE A 320 12.41 4.54 -15.15
CA ILE A 320 13.52 4.91 -16.05
C ILE A 320 14.65 3.86 -15.98
N HIS A 321 15.08 3.51 -14.77
CA HIS A 321 16.21 2.59 -14.58
C HIS A 321 15.89 1.14 -14.94
N GLN A 322 14.63 0.72 -14.79
CA GLN A 322 14.18 -0.62 -15.15
C GLN A 322 13.78 -0.73 -16.63
N GLY A 323 13.85 0.36 -17.40
CA GLY A 323 13.55 0.43 -18.83
C GLY A 323 12.06 0.26 -19.16
N LEU A 324 11.16 0.66 -18.26
CA LEU A 324 9.73 0.49 -18.44
C LEU A 324 9.22 1.31 -19.64
N GLN A 325 8.38 0.69 -20.48
CA GLN A 325 7.76 1.33 -21.66
C GLN A 325 6.36 1.91 -21.35
N ASP A 326 6.12 2.22 -20.08
CA ASP A 326 4.93 2.90 -19.55
C ASP A 326 5.41 4.14 -18.79
N HIS A 327 4.84 5.30 -19.08
CA HIS A 327 5.26 6.57 -18.50
C HIS A 327 4.71 6.80 -17.07
N LEU A 328 4.04 5.79 -16.47
CA LEU A 328 3.55 5.78 -15.09
C LEU A 328 2.65 6.99 -14.78
N TRP A 329 1.93 7.46 -15.80
CA TRP A 329 1.14 8.69 -15.77
C TRP A 329 1.87 9.91 -15.15
N LEU A 330 3.15 10.10 -15.44
CA LEU A 330 3.92 11.27 -15.00
C LEU A 330 3.24 12.61 -15.35
N HIS A 331 2.38 12.62 -16.38
CA HIS A 331 1.56 13.77 -16.78
C HIS A 331 0.54 14.26 -15.73
N TYR A 332 0.32 13.50 -14.64
CA TYR A 332 -0.36 14.04 -13.44
C TYR A 332 0.27 15.35 -12.93
N TYR A 333 1.58 15.53 -13.12
CA TYR A 333 2.26 16.77 -12.76
C TYR A 333 1.70 18.00 -13.49
N THR A 334 1.23 17.87 -14.74
CA THR A 334 0.55 18.95 -15.45
C THR A 334 -0.75 19.33 -14.74
N HIS A 335 -1.51 18.34 -14.28
CA HIS A 335 -2.73 18.57 -13.51
C HIS A 335 -2.44 19.22 -12.16
N PHE A 336 -1.39 18.79 -11.45
CA PHE A 336 -0.96 19.39 -10.19
C PHE A 336 -0.52 20.84 -10.39
N ALA A 337 0.33 21.11 -11.37
CA ALA A 337 0.78 22.47 -11.71
C ALA A 337 -0.41 23.38 -12.02
N LYS A 338 -1.37 22.90 -12.82
CA LYS A 338 -2.60 23.65 -13.14
C LYS A 338 -3.41 24.00 -11.88
N LYS A 339 -3.61 23.05 -10.96
CA LYS A 339 -4.36 23.30 -9.71
C LYS A 339 -3.59 24.21 -8.76
N ILE A 340 -2.27 24.02 -8.62
CA ILE A 340 -1.40 24.89 -7.82
C ILE A 340 -1.50 26.32 -8.33
N ILE A 341 -1.28 26.58 -9.62
CA ILE A 341 -1.37 27.92 -10.22
C ILE A 341 -2.77 28.52 -10.07
N LYS A 342 -3.82 27.71 -10.26
CA LYS A 342 -5.22 28.14 -10.06
C LYS A 342 -5.46 28.62 -8.63
N ASN A 343 -4.92 27.94 -7.62
CA ASN A 343 -5.21 28.20 -6.21
C ASN A 343 -4.17 29.07 -5.49
N MET A 344 -3.02 29.32 -6.13
CA MET A 344 -2.01 30.25 -5.64
C MET A 344 -2.53 31.69 -5.60
N ASN A 345 -2.15 32.42 -4.56
CA ASN A 345 -2.21 33.87 -4.56
C ASN A 345 -1.18 34.46 -5.53
N ARG A 346 -1.47 35.68 -6.01
CA ARG A 346 -0.50 36.42 -6.83
C ARG A 346 0.74 36.74 -5.99
N GLN A 347 1.91 36.48 -6.56
CA GLN A 347 3.18 36.76 -5.93
C GLN A 347 3.45 38.26 -5.80
N SER A 348 4.16 38.64 -4.74
CA SER A 348 4.64 40.00 -4.55
C SER A 348 5.92 40.26 -5.36
N ASN A 349 5.95 41.40 -6.07
CA ASN A 349 7.18 41.86 -6.74
C ASN A 349 8.28 42.31 -5.76
N GLU A 350 7.93 42.53 -4.50
CA GLU A 350 8.87 42.98 -3.45
C GLU A 350 9.56 41.80 -2.74
N TYR A 351 9.08 40.57 -2.94
CA TYR A 351 9.67 39.39 -2.31
C TYR A 351 11.02 39.04 -2.95
N SER A 352 12.08 39.03 -2.14
CA SER A 352 13.45 38.80 -2.59
C SER A 352 13.95 37.37 -2.44
N GLY A 353 13.26 36.52 -1.67
CA GLY A 353 13.66 35.13 -1.44
C GLY A 353 13.48 34.22 -2.68
N GLU A 354 13.86 32.96 -2.53
CA GLU A 354 13.73 31.94 -3.57
C GLU A 354 12.26 31.53 -3.76
N TRP A 355 11.55 31.23 -2.66
CA TRP A 355 10.13 30.87 -2.71
C TRP A 355 9.27 31.63 -1.70
N GLU A 356 8.32 32.44 -2.18
CA GLU A 356 7.40 33.22 -1.34
C GLU A 356 6.47 32.35 -0.46
N THR A 357 5.89 31.29 -1.03
CA THR A 357 4.91 30.43 -0.36
C THR A 357 5.21 28.95 -0.59
N PRO A 358 4.66 28.04 0.23
CA PRO A 358 4.72 26.61 -0.02
C PRO A 358 4.20 26.20 -1.40
N PHE A 359 3.16 26.85 -1.92
CA PHE A 359 2.73 26.58 -3.30
C PHE A 359 3.78 26.99 -4.35
N HIS A 360 4.46 28.12 -4.17
CA HIS A 360 5.55 28.50 -5.06
C HIS A 360 6.69 27.46 -5.00
N PHE A 361 7.05 27.02 -3.80
CA PHE A 361 8.02 25.94 -3.62
C PHE A 361 7.59 24.65 -4.34
N LEU A 362 6.35 24.20 -4.13
CA LEU A 362 5.82 22.98 -4.74
C LEU A 362 5.81 23.06 -6.27
N LEU A 363 5.41 24.21 -6.84
CA LEU A 363 5.44 24.42 -8.28
C LEU A 363 6.86 24.28 -8.84
N CYS A 364 7.83 24.97 -8.25
CA CYS A 364 9.23 24.86 -8.67
C CYS A 364 9.78 23.44 -8.46
N HIS A 365 9.34 22.75 -7.41
CA HIS A 365 9.72 21.37 -7.13
C HIS A 365 9.21 20.40 -8.19
N LEU A 366 7.98 20.58 -8.72
CA LEU A 366 7.47 19.80 -9.86
C LEU A 366 8.39 19.91 -11.09
N PHE A 367 8.84 21.13 -11.42
CA PHE A 367 9.80 21.34 -12.52
C PHE A 367 11.15 20.70 -12.23
N SER A 368 11.66 20.83 -11.01
CA SER A 368 12.94 20.22 -10.62
C SER A 368 12.91 18.71 -10.79
N ILE A 369 11.85 18.04 -10.34
CA ILE A 369 11.72 16.58 -10.48
C ILE A 369 11.56 16.18 -11.95
N ALA A 370 10.73 16.89 -12.73
CA ALA A 370 10.56 16.59 -14.15
C ALA A 370 11.86 16.80 -14.96
N ILE A 371 12.69 17.78 -14.59
CA ILE A 371 14.05 17.94 -15.13
C ILE A 371 14.92 16.75 -14.77
N ASN A 372 14.91 16.34 -13.49
CA ASN A 372 15.66 15.16 -13.06
C ASN A 372 15.25 13.92 -13.86
N TRP A 373 13.96 13.69 -14.13
CA TRP A 373 13.48 12.59 -14.96
C TRP A 373 13.96 12.67 -16.42
N ALA A 374 13.98 13.87 -17.01
CA ALA A 374 14.52 14.07 -18.36
C ALA A 374 16.02 13.74 -18.42
N GLU A 375 16.79 14.11 -17.40
CA GLU A 375 18.24 13.92 -17.35
C GLU A 375 18.67 12.54 -16.83
N GLN A 376 17.77 11.82 -16.16
CA GLN A 376 18.10 10.57 -15.50
C GLN A 376 18.58 9.48 -16.47
N CYS A 377 18.19 9.56 -17.75
CA CYS A 377 18.63 8.67 -18.81
C CYS A 377 20.16 8.58 -18.96
N GLU A 378 20.91 9.61 -18.56
CA GLU A 378 22.38 9.60 -18.55
C GLU A 378 22.97 8.50 -17.64
N TRP A 379 22.22 8.08 -16.61
CA TRP A 379 22.70 7.25 -15.52
C TRP A 379 22.15 5.82 -15.53
N ILE A 380 21.48 5.41 -16.60
CA ILE A 380 20.89 4.06 -16.71
C ILE A 380 22.00 3.00 -16.76
N ASP A 381 21.84 1.93 -15.96
CA ASP A 381 22.65 0.71 -16.05
C ASP A 381 21.87 -0.35 -16.84
N GLU A 382 22.44 -0.87 -17.92
CA GLU A 382 21.79 -1.93 -18.71
C GLU A 382 21.49 -3.22 -17.92
N LYS A 383 22.16 -3.40 -16.76
CA LYS A 383 21.93 -4.50 -15.83
C LYS A 383 20.65 -4.36 -15.00
N ASP A 384 20.19 -3.13 -14.78
CA ASP A 384 18.98 -2.85 -14.01
C ASP A 384 17.72 -2.99 -14.87
N ILE A 385 17.87 -2.98 -16.20
CA ILE A 385 16.78 -3.16 -17.16
C ILE A 385 16.28 -4.60 -17.13
N LEU A 386 14.99 -4.78 -16.84
CA LEU A 386 14.34 -6.08 -16.82
C LEU A 386 14.29 -6.70 -18.23
N GLN A 387 14.56 -8.00 -18.34
CA GLN A 387 14.63 -8.70 -19.63
C GLN A 387 13.30 -8.61 -20.40
N GLU A 388 12.17 -8.73 -19.69
CA GLU A 388 10.83 -8.58 -20.27
C GLU A 388 10.63 -7.21 -20.96
N ASN A 389 11.20 -6.14 -20.39
CA ASN A 389 11.09 -4.81 -20.97
C ASN A 389 11.91 -4.70 -22.27
N LYS A 390 13.10 -5.31 -22.32
CA LYS A 390 13.96 -5.34 -23.53
C LYS A 390 13.32 -6.05 -24.71
N GLU A 391 12.42 -6.99 -24.44
CA GLU A 391 11.71 -7.78 -25.46
C GLU A 391 10.45 -7.09 -25.99
N THR A 392 10.11 -5.90 -25.46
CA THR A 392 8.96 -5.11 -25.92
C THR A 392 9.21 -4.60 -27.33
N GLU A 393 8.18 -4.66 -28.18
CA GLU A 393 8.23 -4.08 -29.52
C GLU A 393 8.50 -2.57 -29.43
N ASN A 394 9.44 -2.07 -30.23
CA ASN A 394 9.87 -0.66 -30.23
C ASN A 394 10.45 -0.15 -28.91
N PHE A 395 11.13 -1.02 -28.14
CA PHE A 395 11.83 -0.63 -26.92
C PHE A 395 12.68 0.65 -27.12
N ASP A 396 12.35 1.70 -26.37
CA ASP A 396 13.09 2.94 -26.32
C ASP A 396 13.66 3.15 -24.91
N LEU A 397 14.98 3.11 -24.82
CA LEU A 397 15.73 3.30 -23.57
C LEU A 397 15.42 4.66 -22.91
N HIS A 398 15.10 5.68 -23.72
CA HIS A 398 14.86 7.04 -23.25
C HIS A 398 13.38 7.39 -23.21
N TYR A 399 12.47 6.41 -23.34
CA TYR A 399 11.03 6.62 -23.44
C TYR A 399 10.47 7.56 -22.36
N ILE A 400 10.66 7.20 -21.08
CA ILE A 400 10.14 7.99 -19.95
C ILE A 400 10.81 9.37 -19.88
N SER A 401 12.12 9.46 -20.18
CA SER A 401 12.83 10.74 -20.20
C SER A 401 12.28 11.66 -21.29
N LYS A 402 11.93 11.15 -22.48
CA LYS A 402 11.24 11.92 -23.54
C LYS A 402 9.85 12.35 -23.09
N GLU A 403 9.08 11.48 -22.45
CA GLU A 403 7.77 11.84 -21.88
C GLU A 403 7.89 12.92 -20.79
N ALA A 404 8.96 12.91 -19.99
CA ALA A 404 9.26 13.98 -19.04
C ALA A 404 9.53 15.33 -19.74
N THR A 405 10.17 15.32 -20.92
CA THR A 405 10.36 16.55 -21.71
C THR A 405 9.04 17.13 -22.24
N LYS A 406 8.11 16.25 -22.62
CA LYS A 406 6.74 16.62 -23.00
C LYS A 406 5.99 17.24 -21.83
N LEU A 407 6.08 16.63 -20.65
CA LEU A 407 5.54 17.17 -19.39
C LEU A 407 6.10 18.57 -19.10
N LEU A 408 7.43 18.77 -19.22
CA LEU A 408 8.06 20.07 -19.02
C LEU A 408 7.49 21.15 -19.94
N GLY A 409 7.32 20.84 -21.23
CA GLY A 409 6.67 21.75 -22.18
C GLY A 409 5.24 22.11 -21.76
N ALA A 410 4.43 21.10 -21.41
CA ALA A 410 3.05 21.31 -20.98
C ALA A 410 2.94 22.17 -19.70
N MET A 411 3.82 21.97 -18.72
CA MET A 411 3.84 22.81 -17.52
C MET A 411 4.33 24.23 -17.82
N LEU A 412 5.28 24.39 -18.74
CA LEU A 412 5.81 25.70 -19.14
C LEU A 412 4.71 26.55 -19.82
N GLU A 413 3.85 25.93 -20.62
CA GLU A 413 2.67 26.58 -21.22
C GLU A 413 1.68 27.12 -20.17
N LEU A 414 1.60 26.50 -18.99
CA LEU A 414 0.77 26.97 -17.88
C LEU A 414 1.42 28.14 -17.11
N VAL A 415 2.76 28.18 -17.06
CA VAL A 415 3.54 29.08 -16.21
C VAL A 415 3.90 30.39 -16.89
N LEU A 416 4.46 30.35 -18.10
CA LEU A 416 5.00 31.55 -18.74
C LEU A 416 3.95 32.64 -18.98
N PRO A 417 2.73 32.33 -19.46
CA PRO A 417 1.71 33.35 -19.68
C PRO A 417 1.01 33.80 -18.39
N ASN A 418 1.34 33.20 -17.23
CA ASN A 418 0.58 33.40 -16.02
C ASN A 418 0.99 34.65 -15.23
N SER A 419 0.04 35.57 -15.03
CA SER A 419 0.27 36.84 -14.34
C SER A 419 0.30 36.76 -12.81
N LYS A 420 -0.02 35.61 -12.21
CA LYS A 420 0.15 35.40 -10.76
C LYS A 420 1.61 35.23 -10.37
N LEU A 421 2.46 34.78 -11.30
CA LEU A 421 3.89 34.61 -11.07
C LEU A 421 4.63 35.89 -11.45
N THR A 422 5.63 36.25 -10.67
CA THR A 422 6.51 37.37 -11.02
C THR A 422 7.34 37.05 -12.27
N LEU A 423 7.88 38.08 -12.91
CA LEU A 423 8.84 37.87 -14.01
C LEU A 423 10.07 37.07 -13.54
N LYS A 424 10.54 37.31 -12.30
CA LYS A 424 11.66 36.58 -11.70
C LYS A 424 11.37 35.07 -11.66
N SER A 425 10.25 34.67 -11.07
CA SER A 425 9.86 33.25 -10.97
C SER A 425 9.73 32.57 -12.35
N ARG A 426 9.15 33.29 -13.33
CA ARG A 426 9.03 32.78 -14.71
C ARG A 426 10.40 32.62 -15.40
N LYS A 427 11.33 33.57 -15.18
CA LYS A 427 12.72 33.47 -15.65
C LYS A 427 13.46 32.32 -15.00
N ASP A 428 13.32 32.14 -13.69
CA ASP A 428 13.99 31.07 -12.94
C ASP A 428 13.56 29.69 -13.47
N ILE A 429 12.24 29.49 -13.66
CA ILE A 429 11.69 28.25 -14.25
C ILE A 429 12.16 28.03 -15.69
N LEU A 430 12.16 29.06 -16.54
CA LEU A 430 12.68 28.92 -17.90
C LEU A 430 14.19 28.64 -17.90
N GLY A 431 14.94 29.30 -17.02
CA GLY A 431 16.39 29.17 -16.90
C GLY A 431 16.82 27.75 -16.56
N ILE A 432 16.12 27.08 -15.64
CA ILE A 432 16.42 25.68 -15.30
C ILE A 432 16.11 24.71 -16.45
N ILE A 433 15.09 24.99 -17.27
CA ILE A 433 14.77 24.18 -18.46
C ILE A 433 15.81 24.38 -19.56
N VAL A 434 16.21 25.62 -19.84
CA VAL A 434 17.28 25.92 -20.82
C VAL A 434 18.60 25.29 -20.35
N SER A 435 18.89 25.33 -19.06
CA SER A 435 20.05 24.66 -18.48
C SER A 435 20.00 23.14 -18.69
N CYS A 436 18.83 22.53 -18.52
CA CYS A 436 18.62 21.11 -18.80
C CYS A 436 18.87 20.77 -20.28
N TYR A 437 18.30 21.55 -21.19
CA TYR A 437 18.56 21.40 -22.63
C TYR A 437 20.07 21.45 -22.94
N ILE A 438 20.80 22.41 -22.38
CA ILE A 438 22.25 22.53 -22.57
C ILE A 438 22.97 21.27 -22.05
N ARG A 439 22.59 20.74 -20.88
CA ARG A 439 23.21 19.53 -20.32
C ARG A 439 22.94 18.30 -21.19
N LEU A 440 21.69 18.08 -21.59
CA LEU A 440 21.31 16.98 -22.48
C LEU A 440 22.05 17.05 -23.83
N LYS A 441 22.08 18.24 -24.45
CA LYS A 441 22.73 18.48 -25.74
C LYS A 441 24.23 18.19 -25.70
N ARG A 442 24.92 18.49 -24.59
CA ARG A 442 26.37 18.25 -24.44
C ARG A 442 26.72 16.76 -24.58
N ASN A 443 25.81 15.86 -24.20
CA ASN A 443 26.01 14.42 -24.34
C ASN A 443 25.37 13.90 -25.64
N LYS A 444 26.20 13.54 -26.62
CA LYS A 444 25.73 13.05 -27.94
C LYS A 444 24.78 11.86 -27.85
N LYS A 445 24.85 11.04 -26.80
CA LYS A 445 23.96 9.89 -26.59
C LYS A 445 22.54 10.31 -26.23
N LEU A 446 22.34 11.51 -25.69
CA LEU A 446 21.06 12.02 -25.20
C LEU A 446 20.44 13.01 -26.19
N LYS A 447 20.95 13.06 -27.43
CA LYS A 447 20.51 14.00 -28.45
C LYS A 447 19.00 13.89 -28.72
N ASP A 448 18.48 12.67 -28.75
CA ASP A 448 17.05 12.42 -28.95
C ASP A 448 16.18 13.01 -27.84
N VAL A 449 16.64 12.97 -26.58
CA VAL A 449 15.95 13.63 -25.45
C VAL A 449 16.09 15.15 -25.52
N ALA A 450 17.26 15.67 -25.89
CA ALA A 450 17.47 17.10 -26.08
C ALA A 450 16.58 17.67 -27.21
N ASP A 451 16.48 16.96 -28.33
CA ASP A 451 15.62 17.30 -29.46
C ASP A 451 14.14 17.23 -29.07
N ALA A 452 13.72 16.21 -28.30
CA ALA A 452 12.38 16.12 -27.76
C ALA A 452 12.04 17.31 -26.85
N LEU A 453 12.93 17.67 -25.93
CA LEU A 453 12.76 18.84 -25.06
C LEU A 453 12.60 20.12 -25.87
N LEU A 454 13.48 20.34 -26.84
CA LEU A 454 13.42 21.50 -27.72
C LEU A 454 12.08 21.61 -28.44
N ILE A 455 11.59 20.49 -29.02
CA ILE A 455 10.33 20.46 -29.75
C ILE A 455 9.15 20.74 -28.81
N PHE A 456 9.05 20.02 -27.69
CA PHE A 456 7.89 20.14 -26.81
C PHE A 456 7.83 21.47 -26.07
N THR A 457 8.96 22.06 -25.68
CA THR A 457 8.93 23.37 -25.00
C THR A 457 8.65 24.52 -25.95
N THR A 458 8.94 24.39 -27.25
CA THR A 458 8.77 25.50 -28.21
C THR A 458 7.48 25.38 -29.03
N ARG A 459 7.21 24.20 -29.58
CA ARG A 459 6.07 23.94 -30.47
C ARG A 459 4.88 23.33 -29.72
N GLY A 460 5.10 22.73 -28.56
CA GLY A 460 4.11 21.93 -27.85
C GLY A 460 3.88 20.58 -28.54
N GLU A 461 3.09 19.73 -27.89
CA GLU A 461 2.67 18.47 -28.49
C GLU A 461 1.90 18.72 -29.80
N GLY A 462 2.26 18.01 -30.87
CA GLY A 462 1.58 18.14 -32.16
C GLY A 462 1.64 19.54 -32.79
N ASN A 463 2.58 20.42 -32.37
CA ASN A 463 2.65 21.82 -32.79
C ASN A 463 1.45 22.68 -32.30
N LEU A 464 0.82 22.30 -31.19
CA LEU A 464 -0.39 22.95 -30.66
C LEU A 464 -0.12 24.11 -29.69
N ALA A 465 1.14 24.40 -29.32
CA ALA A 465 1.43 25.48 -28.39
C ALA A 465 0.91 26.83 -28.91
N SER A 466 0.25 27.59 -28.05
CA SER A 466 -0.43 28.82 -28.48
C SER A 466 0.55 29.89 -28.99
N PRO A 467 0.17 30.71 -29.99
CA PRO A 467 1.01 31.83 -30.45
C PRO A 467 1.32 32.84 -29.35
N TYR A 468 0.43 33.00 -28.37
CA TYR A 468 0.65 33.87 -27.21
C TYR A 468 1.77 33.32 -26.32
N TYR A 469 1.72 32.03 -25.98
CA TYR A 469 2.78 31.35 -25.24
C TYR A 469 4.14 31.48 -25.94
N ARG A 470 4.21 31.22 -27.26
CA ARG A 470 5.47 31.29 -28.01
C ARG A 470 6.11 32.69 -27.97
N LYS A 471 5.30 33.74 -27.99
CA LYS A 471 5.77 35.13 -27.84
C LYS A 471 6.28 35.41 -26.43
N GLU A 472 5.53 35.04 -25.40
CA GLU A 472 5.97 35.18 -23.99
C GLU A 472 7.27 34.39 -23.74
N LEU A 473 7.38 33.18 -24.31
CA LEU A 473 8.58 32.35 -24.23
C LEU A 473 9.80 33.07 -24.82
N LEU A 474 9.68 33.67 -26.01
CA LEU A 474 10.76 34.41 -26.63
C LEU A 474 11.14 35.66 -25.82
N GLU A 475 10.16 36.41 -25.32
CA GLU A 475 10.38 37.62 -24.53
C GLU A 475 11.11 37.30 -23.22
N ILE A 476 10.65 36.29 -22.48
CA ILE A 476 11.27 35.87 -21.23
C ILE A 476 12.66 35.27 -21.50
N PHE A 477 12.84 34.47 -22.56
CA PHE A 477 14.15 33.94 -22.95
C PHE A 477 15.18 35.05 -23.19
N ASN A 478 14.78 36.10 -23.92
CA ASN A 478 15.67 37.23 -24.23
C ASN A 478 16.07 38.04 -23.00
N THR A 479 15.26 37.99 -21.95
CA THR A 479 15.50 38.69 -20.68
C THR A 479 16.15 37.81 -19.60
N LEU A 480 16.50 36.55 -19.89
CA LEU A 480 17.24 35.70 -18.94
C LEU A 480 18.53 36.38 -18.47
N ASP A 481 18.71 36.41 -17.15
CA ASP A 481 19.77 37.20 -16.51
C ASP A 481 21.15 36.57 -16.76
N ASP A 482 21.24 35.24 -16.87
CA ASP A 482 22.47 34.54 -17.22
C ASP A 482 22.73 34.60 -18.73
N TYR A 483 23.72 35.40 -19.12
CA TYR A 483 24.18 35.49 -20.51
C TYR A 483 24.64 34.13 -21.06
N ARG A 484 25.22 33.26 -20.22
CA ARG A 484 25.72 31.94 -20.66
C ARG A 484 24.59 31.03 -21.13
N LEU A 485 23.42 31.10 -20.49
CA LEU A 485 22.26 30.33 -20.94
C LEU A 485 21.82 30.73 -22.35
N ARG A 486 21.89 32.03 -22.67
CA ARG A 486 21.55 32.52 -24.01
C ARG A 486 22.63 32.22 -25.04
N SER A 487 23.91 32.31 -24.67
CA SER A 487 25.03 32.01 -25.59
C SER A 487 25.16 30.52 -25.90
N ASP A 488 24.87 29.65 -24.93
CA ASP A 488 25.11 28.21 -25.03
C ASP A 488 23.91 27.43 -25.63
N ALA A 489 22.77 28.09 -25.79
CA ALA A 489 21.54 27.52 -26.36
C ALA A 489 21.00 28.28 -27.60
N PRO A 490 21.82 28.55 -28.63
CA PRO A 490 21.37 29.25 -29.83
C PRO A 490 20.26 28.49 -30.58
N GLU A 491 20.33 27.15 -30.63
CA GLU A 491 19.28 26.35 -31.27
C GLU A 491 17.96 26.40 -30.51
N PHE A 492 17.99 26.63 -29.19
CA PHE A 492 16.79 26.85 -28.40
C PHE A 492 16.06 28.11 -28.84
N ARG A 493 16.82 29.19 -29.02
CA ARG A 493 16.28 30.44 -29.55
C ARG A 493 15.74 30.29 -30.98
N GLU A 494 16.52 29.68 -31.87
CA GLU A 494 16.11 29.44 -33.26
C GLU A 494 14.83 28.59 -33.34
N ALA A 495 14.68 27.59 -32.46
CA ALA A 495 13.48 26.78 -32.40
C ALA A 495 12.26 27.58 -31.94
N ILE A 496 12.40 28.49 -30.97
CA ILE A 496 11.32 29.41 -30.56
C ILE A 496 10.92 30.30 -31.74
N GLU A 497 11.89 30.94 -32.39
CA GLU A 497 11.64 31.85 -33.53
C GLU A 497 10.97 31.11 -34.70
N SER A 498 11.43 29.89 -35.00
CA SER A 498 10.81 28.99 -35.97
C SER A 498 9.37 28.61 -35.58
N ALA A 499 9.14 28.29 -34.31
CA ALA A 499 7.80 27.95 -33.81
C ALA A 499 6.83 29.12 -33.91
N ILE A 500 7.28 30.37 -33.74
CA ILE A 500 6.42 31.56 -33.91
C ILE A 500 5.97 31.72 -35.38
N GLN A 501 6.85 31.38 -36.33
CA GLN A 501 6.56 31.48 -37.76
C GLN A 501 5.68 30.33 -38.29
N ALA A 502 5.77 29.17 -37.66
CA ALA A 502 4.96 28.00 -38.00
C ALA A 502 3.49 28.24 -37.64
N ARG A 503 2.57 28.06 -38.61
CA ARG A 503 1.13 28.05 -38.32
C ARG A 503 0.83 26.87 -37.36
N PRO A 504 -0.03 27.04 -36.35
CA PRO A 504 -0.57 25.91 -35.59
C PRO A 504 -1.28 24.96 -36.57
N ASN A 505 -1.10 23.65 -36.38
CA ASN A 505 -1.79 22.64 -37.18
C ASN A 505 -3.28 22.58 -36.85
#